data_AF-A0A9E5QE09-F1
#
_entry.id   AF-A0A9E5QE09-F1
#
_cell.length_a   1.000
_cell.length_b   1.000
_cell.length_c   1.000
_cell.angle_alpha   90.00
_cell.angle_beta   90.00
_cell.angle_gamma   90.00
#
_symmetry.space_group_name_H-M   'P 1'
#
loop_
_entity.id
_entity.type
_entity.pdbx_description
1 polymer ?
#
loop_
_entity_poly.entity_id
_entity_poly.type
_entity_poly.pdbx_seq_one_letter_code
_entity_poly.pdbx_strand_id
1 'polypeptide(L)'
;MGDDIEKLGEIFKALSDPTRLQILKILEAGDRSVTEVVDYFSLSQPTISRHLAALRACGLIKAKKQEQQKIYSLDIDTLKS
;
A
#
# COMPACT_ATOMS: atom_id res chain seq x y z
N MET A 1 5.33 -23.85 5.01
CA MET A 1 4.05 -24.47 4.58
C MET A 1 2.84 -23.91 5.32
N GLY A 2 2.88 -23.73 6.65
CA GLY A 2 1.85 -22.94 7.36
C GLY A 2 1.98 -21.43 7.15
N ASP A 3 3.21 -20.91 7.27
CA ASP A 3 3.50 -19.48 7.18
C ASP A 3 3.17 -18.85 5.81
N ASP A 4 3.30 -19.63 4.73
CA ASP A 4 3.05 -19.16 3.35
C ASP A 4 1.56 -18.90 3.11
N ILE A 5 0.69 -19.77 3.64
CA ILE A 5 -0.78 -19.64 3.51
C ILE A 5 -1.29 -18.49 4.38
N GLU A 6 -0.74 -18.31 5.58
CA GLU A 6 -1.07 -17.16 6.43
C GLU A 6 -0.67 -15.84 5.76
N LYS A 7 0.52 -15.79 5.16
CA LYS A 7 0.99 -14.62 4.40
C LYS A 7 0.11 -14.32 3.20
N LEU A 8 -0.28 -15.34 2.43
CA LEU A 8 -1.26 -15.20 1.35
C LEU A 8 -2.60 -14.67 1.86
N GLY A 9 -3.07 -15.18 3.01
CA GLY A 9 -4.28 -14.71 3.67
C GLY A 9 -4.25 -13.20 3.97
N GLU A 10 -3.15 -12.70 4.52
CA GLU A 10 -2.97 -11.27 4.78
C GLU A 10 -2.88 -10.42 3.50
N ILE A 11 -2.25 -10.93 2.44
CA ILE A 11 -2.25 -10.28 1.12
C ILE A 11 -3.67 -10.18 0.56
N PHE A 12 -4.44 -11.29 0.53
CA PHE A 12 -5.81 -11.27 0.01
C PHE A 12 -6.74 -10.39 0.85
N LYS A 13 -6.58 -10.39 2.17
CA LYS A 13 -7.29 -9.48 3.07
C LYS A 13 -6.91 -8.03 2.80
N ALA A 14 -5.66 -7.73 2.47
CA ALA A 14 -5.28 -6.39 2.04
C ALA A 14 -5.90 -6.03 0.68
N LEU A 15 -5.97 -6.97 -0.27
CA LEU A 15 -6.55 -6.74 -1.60
C LEU A 15 -8.08 -6.69 -1.63
N SER A 16 -8.79 -7.16 -0.59
CA SER A 16 -10.26 -7.17 -0.57
C SER A 16 -10.92 -5.81 -0.28
N ASP A 17 -10.14 -4.77 0.01
CA ASP A 17 -10.63 -3.44 0.34
C ASP A 17 -10.52 -2.49 -0.87
N PRO A 18 -11.64 -1.90 -1.33
CA PRO A 18 -11.66 -1.05 -2.52
C PRO A 18 -10.71 0.15 -2.43
N THR A 19 -10.58 0.77 -1.25
CA THR A 19 -9.66 1.91 -1.05
C THR A 19 -8.21 1.46 -1.22
N ARG A 20 -7.85 0.29 -0.68
CA ARG A 20 -6.49 -0.28 -0.86
C ARG A 20 -6.21 -0.61 -2.33
N LEU A 21 -7.16 -1.19 -3.06
CA LEU A 21 -7.02 -1.42 -4.50
C LEU A 21 -6.84 -0.12 -5.29
N GLN A 22 -7.58 0.93 -4.95
CA GLN A 22 -7.43 2.25 -5.58
C GLN A 22 -6.05 2.86 -5.28
N ILE A 23 -5.55 2.74 -4.05
CA ILE A 23 -4.19 3.18 -3.70
C ILE A 23 -3.15 2.44 -4.55
N LEU A 24 -3.26 1.12 -4.68
CA LEU A 24 -2.35 0.35 -5.53
C LEU A 24 -2.40 0.81 -6.99
N LYS A 25 -3.59 1.12 -7.51
CA LYS A 25 -3.75 1.64 -8.88
C LYS A 25 -3.10 3.01 -9.07
N ILE A 26 -3.19 3.89 -8.08
CA ILE A 26 -2.55 5.21 -8.10
C ILE A 26 -1.02 5.04 -8.08
N LEU A 27 -0.51 4.14 -7.24
CA LEU A 27 0.93 3.87 -7.12
C LEU A 27 1.51 3.12 -8.34
N GLU A 28 0.68 2.40 -9.09
CA GLU A 28 1.05 1.83 -10.40
C GLU A 28 1.38 2.93 -11.41
N ALA A 29 0.67 4.07 -11.35
CA ALA A 29 0.90 5.21 -12.22
C ALA A 29 2.13 6.06 -11.80
N GLY A 30 2.68 5.83 -10.62
CA GLY A 30 3.90 6.47 -10.15
C GLY A 30 3.99 6.57 -8.63
N ASP A 31 5.22 6.75 -8.14
CA ASP A 31 5.53 6.93 -6.73
C ASP A 31 4.89 8.21 -6.17
N ARG A 32 4.28 8.14 -4.97
CA ARG A 32 3.53 9.26 -4.38
C ARG A 32 3.79 9.42 -2.89
N SER A 33 3.74 10.66 -2.40
CA SER A 33 3.68 10.97 -0.98
C SER A 33 2.31 10.64 -0.38
N VAL A 34 2.22 10.55 0.95
CA VAL A 34 0.93 10.38 1.63
C VAL A 34 -0.06 11.50 1.31
N THR A 35 0.42 12.74 1.18
CA THR A 35 -0.42 13.89 0.88
C THR A 35 -0.99 13.79 -0.53
N GLU A 36 -0.15 13.48 -1.51
CA GLU A 36 -0.60 13.26 -2.89
C GLU A 36 -1.61 12.11 -2.97
N VAL A 37 -1.41 11.01 -2.23
CA VAL A 37 -2.39 9.91 -2.21
C VAL A 37 -3.71 10.39 -1.63
N VAL A 38 -3.70 11.16 -0.53
CA VAL A 38 -4.92 11.71 0.09
C VAL A 38 -5.72 12.56 -0.89
N ASP A 39 -5.07 13.32 -1.76
CA ASP A 39 -5.74 14.20 -2.73
C ASP A 39 -6.63 13.43 -3.73
N TYR A 40 -6.45 12.12 -3.90
CA TYR A 40 -7.31 11.26 -4.73
C TYR A 40 -8.57 10.77 -4.01
N PHE A 41 -8.72 11.02 -2.70
CA PHE A 41 -9.81 10.49 -1.89
C PHE A 41 -10.52 11.61 -1.11
N SER A 42 -11.82 11.46 -0.90
CA SER A 42 -12.57 12.28 0.07
C SER A 42 -12.41 11.77 1.52
N LEU A 43 -11.23 11.24 1.85
CA LEU A 43 -10.94 10.60 3.14
C LEU A 43 -9.87 11.38 3.90
N SER A 44 -9.86 11.22 5.23
CA SER A 44 -8.85 11.84 6.07
C SER A 44 -7.45 11.24 5.87
N GLN A 45 -6.40 12.04 6.06
CA GLN A 45 -5.02 11.56 6.03
C GLN A 45 -4.72 10.43 7.03
N PRO A 46 -5.23 10.42 8.27
CA PRO A 46 -5.11 9.27 9.16
C PRO A 46 -5.70 7.98 8.59
N THR A 47 -6.85 8.07 7.90
CA THR A 47 -7.48 6.92 7.25
C THR A 47 -6.58 6.36 6.16
N ILE A 48 -6.11 7.21 5.24
CA ILE A 48 -5.20 6.80 4.15
C ILE A 48 -3.88 6.25 4.68
N SER A 49 -3.32 6.86 5.73
CA SER A 49 -2.10 6.37 6.39
C SER A 49 -2.27 4.95 6.95
N ARG A 50 -3.44 4.62 7.49
CA ARG A 50 -3.75 3.26 7.95
C ARG A 50 -3.83 2.27 6.79
N HIS A 51 -4.42 2.66 5.66
CA HIS A 51 -4.45 1.80 4.47
C HIS A 51 -3.04 1.56 3.90
N LEU A 52 -2.20 2.60 3.82
CA LEU A 52 -0.79 2.49 3.41
C LEU A 52 0.01 1.60 4.37
N ALA A 53 -0.21 1.71 5.68
CA ALA A 53 0.44 0.86 6.67
C ALA A 53 0.07 -0.62 6.49
N ALA A 54 -1.21 -0.93 6.25
CA ALA A 54 -1.68 -2.30 6.00
C ALA A 54 -1.07 -2.88 4.72
N LEU A 55 -1.06 -2.12 3.62
CA LEU A 55 -0.43 -2.52 2.36
C LEU A 55 1.08 -2.75 2.51
N ARG A 56 1.76 -1.93 3.32
CA ARG A 56 3.19 -2.10 3.61
C ARG A 56 3.46 -3.34 4.46
N ALA A 57 2.59 -3.63 5.44
CA ALA A 57 2.75 -4.77 6.32
C ALA A 57 2.69 -6.12 5.57
N CYS A 58 1.85 -6.21 4.53
CA CYS A 58 1.81 -7.38 3.66
C CYS A 58 2.80 -7.32 2.48
N GLY A 59 3.63 -6.28 2.41
CA GLY A 59 4.68 -6.13 1.40
C GLY A 59 4.20 -5.67 0.03
N LEU A 60 2.94 -5.29 -0.16
CA LEU A 60 2.45 -4.85 -1.49
C LEU A 60 3.00 -3.48 -1.91
N ILE A 61 3.44 -2.68 -0.94
CA ILE A 61 4.08 -1.38 -1.17
C ILE A 61 5.31 -1.22 -0.28
N LYS A 62 6.24 -0.41 -0.76
CA LYS A 62 7.38 0.09 0.03
C LYS A 62 7.24 1.58 0.26
N ALA A 63 7.94 2.09 1.28
CA ALA A 63 8.06 3.53 1.45
C ALA A 63 9.50 3.93 1.77
N LYS A 64 9.97 4.96 1.07
CA LYS A 64 11.29 5.56 1.21
C LYS A 64 11.15 6.98 1.76
N LYS A 65 12.03 7.38 2.67
CA LYS A 65 12.13 8.78 3.09
C LYS A 65 12.86 9.55 1.99
N GLN A 66 12.23 10.57 1.44
CA GLN A 66 12.82 11.51 0.50
C GLN A 66 12.65 12.91 1.08
N GLU A 67 13.78 13.53 1.43
CA GLU A 67 13.83 14.82 2.12
C GLU A 67 12.99 14.81 3.42
N GLN A 68 11.85 15.51 3.40
CA GLN A 68 10.93 15.65 4.53
C GLN A 68 9.66 14.80 4.40
N GLN A 69 9.50 14.04 3.31
CA GLN A 69 8.29 13.25 3.04
C GLN A 69 8.58 11.76 2.90
N LYS A 70 7.56 10.93 3.16
CA LYS A 70 7.58 9.50 2.85
C LYS A 70 6.94 9.31 1.48
N ILE A 71 7.70 8.76 0.56
CA ILE A 71 7.25 8.39 -0.79
C ILE A 71 6.97 6.90 -0.81
N TYR A 72 5.78 6.54 -1.30
CA TYR A 72 5.29 5.18 -1.43
C TYR A 72 5.37 4.72 -2.89
N SER A 73 5.67 3.44 -3.08
CA SER A 73 5.73 2.81 -4.40
C SER A 73 5.31 1.36 -4.33
N LEU A 74 4.84 0.82 -5.46
CA LEU A 74 4.50 -0.59 -5.55
C LEU A 74 5.73 -1.47 -5.32
N ASP A 75 5.49 -2.61 -4.69
CA ASP A 75 6.49 -3.66 -4.52
C ASP A 75 5.99 -4.95 -5.19
N ILE A 76 6.28 -5.05 -6.49
CA ILE A 76 5.75 -6.10 -7.38
C ILE A 76 6.42 -7.46 -7.10
N ASP A 77 7.57 -7.47 -6.42
CA ASP A 77 8.28 -8.70 -6.12
C ASP A 77 7.61 -9.53 -5.02
N THR A 78 6.69 -8.94 -4.26
CA THR A 78 5.92 -9.62 -3.21
C THR A 78 5.00 -10.74 -3.74
N LEU A 79 4.61 -10.70 -5.02
CA LEU A 79 3.79 -11.73 -5.66
C LEU A 79 4.59 -12.78 -6.46
N LYS A 80 5.91 -12.65 -6.55
CA LYS A 80 6.78 -13.54 -7.35
C LYS A 80 7.43 -14.66 -6.54
N SER A 81 7.12 -14.77 -5.25
CA SER A 81 7.70 -15.76 -4.33
C SER A 81 6.79 -16.95 -4.08
#